data_AF-A0AAE6Y532-F1
#
_entry.id   AF-A0AAE6Y532-F1
#
_cell.length_a   1.000
_cell.length_b   1.000
_cell.length_c   1.000
_cell.angle_alpha   90.00
_cell.angle_beta   90.00
_cell.angle_gamma   90.00
#
_symmetry.space_group_name_H-M   'P 1'
#
loop_
_entity.id
_entity.type
_entity.pdbx_description
1 polymer ?
#
loop_
_entity_poly.entity_id
_entity_poly.type
_entity_poly.pdbx_seq_one_letter_code
_entity_poly.pdbx_strand_id
1 'polypeptide(L)'
;MAGHPQPRRITLGGREAVALTVEEYEALIASRRQIGGQSARVRVLGQQVRRTERLLQDLETLVAAPPDHCHERTGTTSTDCFHVHAGTAKPDAAETDSDFAEPDCLRCALAALLHRHRDTAS
;
A
#
# COMPACT_ATOMS: atom_id res chain seq x y z
N MET A 1 -18.97 -35.83 14.93
CA MET A 1 -19.54 -35.93 13.56
C MET A 1 -20.54 -34.80 13.40
N ALA A 2 -20.15 -33.71 12.73
CA ALA A 2 -21.06 -32.59 12.48
C ALA A 2 -21.90 -32.91 11.23
N GLY A 3 -23.11 -33.43 11.43
CA GLY A 3 -24.06 -33.61 10.35
C GLY A 3 -24.40 -32.26 9.74
N HIS A 4 -24.44 -32.18 8.41
CA HIS A 4 -24.89 -30.97 7.72
C HIS A 4 -26.34 -30.68 8.15
N PRO A 5 -26.63 -29.51 8.74
CA PRO A 5 -27.99 -29.20 9.16
C PRO A 5 -28.88 -29.20 7.92
N GLN A 6 -29.88 -30.09 7.88
CA GLN A 6 -30.87 -30.11 6.81
C GLN A 6 -31.79 -28.90 7.00
N PRO A 7 -31.80 -27.94 6.05
CA PRO A 7 -32.59 -26.72 6.21
C PRO A 7 -34.08 -27.04 6.16
N ARG A 8 -34.81 -26.67 7.22
CA ARG A 8 -36.27 -26.80 7.29
C ARG A 8 -36.90 -25.69 6.45
N ARG A 9 -37.30 -26.02 5.23
CA ARG A 9 -37.96 -25.09 4.30
C ARG A 9 -39.44 -24.94 4.66
N ILE A 10 -39.91 -23.70 4.69
CA ILE A 10 -41.31 -23.31 4.89
C ILE A 10 -41.70 -22.26 3.85
N THR A 11 -43.00 -22.10 3.60
CA THR A 11 -43.51 -21.04 2.72
C THR A 11 -44.26 -20.02 3.55
N LEU A 12 -43.79 -18.77 3.58
CA LEU A 12 -44.41 -17.64 4.29
C LEU A 12 -44.91 -16.63 3.26
N GLY A 13 -46.23 -16.43 3.16
CA GLY A 13 -46.82 -15.47 2.22
C GLY A 13 -46.44 -15.73 0.75
N GLY A 14 -46.28 -17.00 0.36
CA GLY A 14 -45.86 -17.40 -0.99
C GLY A 14 -44.35 -17.33 -1.26
N ARG A 15 -43.52 -16.96 -0.27
CA ARG A 15 -42.05 -16.95 -0.38
C ARG A 15 -41.44 -18.11 0.39
N GLU A 16 -40.45 -18.77 -0.21
CA GLU A 16 -39.66 -19.82 0.45
C GLU A 16 -38.76 -19.21 1.53
N ALA A 17 -38.78 -19.79 2.72
CA ALA A 17 -37.98 -19.38 3.86
C ALA A 17 -37.43 -20.62 4.59
N VAL A 18 -36.37 -20.43 5.39
CA VAL A 18 -35.81 -21.49 6.25
C VAL A 18 -36.12 -21.17 7.69
N ALA A 19 -36.75 -22.11 8.39
CA ALA A 19 -37.01 -22.02 9.81
C ALA A 19 -35.76 -22.49 10.58
N LEU A 20 -35.20 -21.60 11.40
CA LEU A 20 -34.10 -21.90 12.31
C LEU A 20 -34.62 -21.86 13.75
N THR A 21 -34.04 -22.68 14.62
CA THR A 21 -34.18 -22.49 16.07
C THR A 21 -33.44 -21.21 16.50
N VAL A 22 -33.73 -20.71 17.70
CA VAL A 22 -33.03 -19.54 18.26
C VAL A 22 -31.53 -19.80 18.33
N GLU A 23 -31.13 -20.99 18.77
CA GLU A 23 -29.73 -21.42 18.87
C GLU A 23 -29.04 -21.45 17.49
N GLU A 24 -29.70 -21.98 16.47
CA GLU A 24 -29.19 -22.01 15.10
C GLU A 24 -29.06 -20.61 14.51
N TYR A 25 -30.00 -19.72 14.79
CA TYR A 25 -29.95 -18.32 14.37
C TYR A 25 -28.78 -17.58 15.03
N GLU A 26 -28.59 -17.74 16.34
CA GLU A 26 -27.47 -17.14 17.06
C GLU A 26 -26.11 -17.65 16.55
N ALA A 27 -26.00 -18.96 16.33
CA ALA A 27 -24.81 -19.57 15.73
C ALA A 27 -24.53 -19.02 14.32
N LEU A 28 -25.56 -18.82 13.50
CA LEU A 28 -25.44 -18.24 12.17
C LEU A 28 -24.96 -16.78 12.24
N ILE A 29 -25.51 -15.97 13.15
CA ILE A 29 -25.08 -14.57 13.34
C ILE A 29 -23.65 -14.50 13.85
N ALA A 30 -23.25 -15.36 14.78
CA ALA A 30 -21.89 -15.46 15.27
C ALA A 30 -20.92 -15.85 14.14
N SER A 31 -21.26 -16.88 13.35
CA SER A 31 -20.50 -17.30 12.18
C SER A 31 -20.36 -16.18 11.15
N ARG A 32 -21.45 -15.47 10.82
CA ARG A 32 -21.42 -14.31 9.92
C ARG A 32 -20.48 -13.22 10.41
N ARG A 33 -20.47 -12.91 11.72
CA ARG A 33 -19.54 -11.93 12.33
C ARG A 33 -18.10 -12.40 12.24
N GLN A 34 -17.83 -13.67 12.51
CA GLN A 34 -16.50 -14.25 12.40
C GLN A 34 -15.99 -14.19 10.96
N ILE A 35 -16.79 -14.63 9.99
CA ILE A 35 -16.46 -14.57 8.57
C ILE A 35 -16.22 -13.11 8.15
N GLY A 36 -17.09 -12.18 8.54
CA GLY A 36 -16.90 -10.76 8.28
C GLY A 36 -15.56 -10.23 8.82
N GLY A 37 -15.19 -10.59 10.04
CA GLY A 37 -13.90 -10.25 10.63
C GLY A 37 -12.71 -10.86 9.89
N GLN A 38 -12.81 -12.14 9.50
CA GLN A 38 -11.77 -12.82 8.73
C GLN A 38 -11.62 -12.21 7.33
N SER A 39 -12.70 -11.92 6.62
CA SER A 39 -12.67 -11.26 5.33
C SER A 39 -12.03 -9.87 5.40
N ALA A 40 -12.29 -9.11 6.47
CA ALA A 40 -11.62 -7.83 6.70
C ALA A 40 -10.10 -7.99 6.87
N ARG A 41 -9.66 -8.99 7.64
CA ARG A 41 -8.23 -9.31 7.82
C ARG A 41 -7.56 -9.72 6.50
N VAL A 42 -8.20 -10.61 5.75
CA VAL A 42 -7.71 -11.04 4.42
C VAL A 42 -7.59 -9.84 3.47
N ARG A 43 -8.54 -8.90 3.51
CA ARG A 43 -8.48 -7.68 2.70
C ARG A 43 -7.26 -6.81 3.05
N VAL A 44 -6.98 -6.62 4.34
CA VAL A 44 -5.82 -5.86 4.81
C VAL A 44 -4.52 -6.56 4.40
N LEU A 45 -4.40 -7.87 4.61
CA LEU A 45 -3.24 -8.65 4.19
C LEU A 45 -3.02 -8.56 2.67
N GLY A 46 -4.08 -8.68 1.86
CA GLY A 46 -3.98 -8.53 0.41
C GLY A 46 -3.57 -7.12 -0.03
N GLN A 47 -3.92 -6.08 0.72
CA GLN A 47 -3.40 -4.72 0.48
C GLN A 47 -1.92 -4.61 0.82
N GLN A 48 -1.47 -5.23 1.92
CA GLN A 48 -0.06 -5.25 2.30
C GLN A 48 0.80 -5.99 1.27
N VAL A 49 0.36 -7.17 0.80
CA VAL A 49 1.07 -7.93 -0.24
C VAL A 49 1.26 -7.10 -1.52
N ARG A 50 0.18 -6.53 -2.05
CA ARG A 50 0.25 -5.67 -3.25
C ARG A 50 1.17 -4.47 -3.08
N ARG A 51 1.24 -3.92 -1.88
CA ARG A 51 2.13 -2.81 -1.56
C ARG A 51 3.59 -3.24 -1.56
N THR A 52 3.89 -4.41 -0.98
CA THR A 52 5.23 -4.99 -0.98
C THR A 52 5.68 -5.34 -2.40
N GLU A 53 4.79 -5.91 -3.23
CA GLU A 53 5.08 -6.20 -4.63
C GLU A 53 5.47 -4.93 -5.42
N ARG A 54 4.75 -3.82 -5.24
CA ARG A 54 5.11 -2.54 -5.87
C ARG A 54 6.46 -2.02 -5.42
N LEU A 55 6.75 -2.09 -4.12
CA LEU A 55 8.06 -1.67 -3.60
C LEU A 55 9.20 -2.48 -4.22
N LEU A 56 9.01 -3.80 -4.37
CA LEU A 56 10.01 -4.65 -5.02
C LEU A 56 10.21 -4.29 -6.50
N GLN A 57 9.13 -4.02 -7.23
CA GLN A 57 9.19 -3.59 -8.63
C GLN A 57 9.90 -2.23 -8.79
N ASP A 58 9.62 -1.28 -7.89
CA ASP A 58 10.27 0.02 -7.89
C ASP A 58 11.78 -0.12 -7.59
N LEU A 59 12.14 -0.98 -6.62
CA LEU A 59 13.54 -1.31 -6.33
C LEU A 59 14.25 -1.98 -7.50
N GLU A 60 13.61 -2.93 -8.17
CA GLU A 60 14.14 -3.60 -9.36
C GLU A 60 14.39 -2.59 -10.48
N THR A 61 13.45 -1.67 -10.70
CA THR A 61 13.57 -0.61 -11.70
C THR A 61 14.75 0.32 -11.40
N LEU A 62 14.93 0.71 -10.13
CA LEU A 62 16.05 1.55 -9.72
C LEU A 62 17.40 0.87 -9.87
N VAL A 63 17.50 -0.43 -9.55
CA VAL A 63 18.75 -1.20 -9.69
C VAL A 63 19.07 -1.52 -11.16
N ALA A 64 18.05 -1.71 -12.00
CA ALA A 64 18.21 -1.93 -13.43
C ALA A 64 18.64 -0.65 -14.19
N ALA A 65 18.39 0.53 -13.62
CA ALA A 65 18.88 1.79 -14.18
C ALA A 65 20.42 1.88 -14.08
N PRO A 66 21.11 2.39 -15.12
CA PRO A 66 22.55 2.63 -15.05
C PRO A 66 22.89 3.54 -13.86
N PRO A 67 23.98 3.25 -13.11
CA PRO A 67 24.32 4.07 -11.96
C PRO A 67 24.84 5.44 -12.42
N ASP A 68 24.00 6.45 -12.31
CA ASP A 68 24.50 7.82 -12.38
C ASP A 68 25.25 8.14 -11.09
N HIS A 69 26.48 8.61 -11.25
CA HIS A 69 27.38 8.90 -10.14
C HIS A 69 26.85 10.07 -9.33
N CYS A 70 26.77 9.91 -8.00
CA CYS A 70 26.55 11.04 -7.11
C CYS A 70 27.75 11.99 -7.25
N HIS A 71 27.55 13.18 -7.83
CA HIS A 71 28.57 14.22 -7.71
C HIS A 71 28.57 14.74 -6.27
N GLU A 72 29.52 14.27 -5.46
CA GLU A 72 29.93 14.95 -4.24
C GLU A 72 30.38 16.37 -4.62
N ARG A 73 29.51 17.35 -4.43
CA ARG A 73 29.93 18.76 -4.42
C ARG A 73 30.84 18.93 -3.20
N THR A 74 32.13 18.95 -3.49
CA THR A 74 33.22 19.15 -2.54
C THR A 74 33.01 20.39 -1.69
N GLY A 75 33.13 20.21 -0.37
CA GLY A 75 33.31 21.30 0.57
C GLY A 75 32.02 21.77 1.24
N THR A 76 31.51 20.97 2.17
CA THR A 76 31.35 21.27 3.61
C THR A 76 30.55 20.11 4.16
N THR A 77 30.91 19.62 5.35
CA THR A 77 30.24 18.52 6.08
C THR A 77 28.71 18.62 6.00
N SER A 78 28.09 17.91 5.06
CA SER A 78 26.64 17.84 4.94
C SER A 78 26.23 16.40 5.12
N THR A 79 25.99 16.07 6.39
CA THR A 79 24.85 15.24 6.75
C THR A 79 23.65 15.70 5.91
N ASP A 80 22.87 14.73 5.45
CA ASP A 80 21.57 14.91 4.78
C ASP A 80 21.58 15.22 3.28
N CYS A 81 21.31 14.16 2.51
CA CYS A 81 20.61 14.24 1.22
C CYS A 81 19.12 14.64 1.38
N PHE A 82 18.71 15.16 2.55
CA PHE A 82 17.40 15.76 2.74
C PHE A 82 17.50 17.22 2.34
N HIS A 83 17.19 17.55 1.09
CA HIS A 83 16.59 18.80 0.65
C HIS A 83 16.95 19.02 -0.82
N VAL A 84 16.09 18.58 -1.73
CA VAL A 84 15.45 19.40 -2.78
C VAL A 84 14.26 18.54 -3.25
N HIS A 85 13.00 18.80 -2.95
CA HIS A 85 12.17 19.84 -3.57
C HIS A 85 10.92 20.07 -2.71
N ALA A 86 10.92 21.12 -1.89
CA ALA A 86 9.71 21.83 -1.52
C ALA A 86 9.84 23.23 -2.13
N GLY A 87 9.11 23.49 -3.21
CA GLY A 87 9.20 24.74 -3.95
C GLY A 87 8.74 25.95 -3.13
N THR A 88 9.25 27.13 -3.45
CA THR A 88 8.45 28.35 -3.74
C THR A 88 9.38 29.54 -4.08
N ALA A 89 9.27 29.97 -5.34
CA ALA A 89 9.41 31.33 -5.88
C ALA A 89 10.38 32.35 -5.23
N LYS A 90 11.41 32.74 -5.99
CA LYS A 90 11.59 34.12 -6.49
C LYS A 90 12.60 34.13 -7.67
N PRO A 91 12.25 34.65 -8.87
CA PRO A 91 13.22 34.80 -9.95
C PRO A 91 13.82 36.20 -9.89
N ASP A 92 15.15 36.30 -9.89
CA ASP A 92 15.83 37.44 -10.48
C ASP A 92 17.19 36.98 -11.05
N ALA A 93 17.27 37.13 -12.37
CA ALA A 93 18.45 37.21 -13.22
C ALA A 93 19.29 35.95 -13.54
N ALA A 94 19.52 35.84 -14.85
CA ALA A 94 20.59 35.15 -15.57
C ALA A 94 20.34 33.70 -15.98
N GLU A 95 19.99 33.58 -17.27
CA GLU A 95 20.09 32.44 -18.16
C GLU A 95 21.30 31.53 -17.85
N THR A 96 21.03 30.26 -17.60
CA THR A 96 21.88 29.19 -18.11
C THR A 96 20.98 28.01 -18.47
N ASP A 97 20.97 27.75 -19.76
CA ASP A 97 20.41 26.58 -20.43
C ASP A 97 21.04 25.30 -19.86
N SER A 98 20.29 24.57 -19.03
CA SER A 98 20.55 23.17 -18.70
C SER A 98 19.23 22.49 -18.34
N ASP A 99 18.42 22.34 -19.37
CA ASP A 99 17.17 21.59 -19.39
C ASP A 99 17.46 20.07 -19.39
N PHE A 100 18.05 19.56 -18.30
CA PHE A 100 18.10 18.14 -17.95
C PHE A 100 18.27 18.03 -16.43
N ALA A 101 17.17 18.13 -15.70
CA ALA A 101 17.12 17.78 -14.29
C ALA A 101 17.15 16.24 -14.15
N GLU A 102 18.31 15.63 -14.32
CA GLU A 102 18.67 14.31 -13.79
C GLU A 102 20.19 14.15 -13.90
N PRO A 103 20.87 13.79 -12.80
CA PRO A 103 20.67 12.46 -12.25
C PRO A 103 20.63 12.39 -10.72
N ASP A 104 19.51 11.92 -10.19
CA ASP A 104 19.48 11.43 -8.81
C ASP A 104 20.24 10.11 -8.76
N CYS A 105 21.42 10.12 -8.15
CA CYS A 105 22.17 8.88 -7.99
C CYS A 105 21.36 7.83 -7.21
N LEU A 106 21.65 6.54 -7.44
CA LEU A 106 20.87 5.41 -6.89
C LEU A 106 20.57 5.54 -5.39
N ARG A 107 21.50 6.07 -4.60
CA ARG A 107 21.33 6.28 -3.16
C ARG A 107 20.22 7.30 -2.83
N CYS A 108 20.14 8.40 -3.59
CA CYS A 108 19.08 9.40 -3.43
C CYS A 108 17.72 8.84 -3.87
N ALA A 109 17.68 8.11 -4.98
CA ALA A 109 16.47 7.47 -5.47
C ALA A 109 15.92 6.42 -4.48
N LEU A 110 16.80 5.60 -3.89
CA LEU A 110 16.43 4.65 -2.84
C LEU A 110 15.91 5.35 -1.58
N ALA A 111 16.54 6.44 -1.14
CA ALA A 111 16.09 7.20 0.02
C ALA A 111 14.70 7.83 -0.21
N ALA A 112 14.47 8.41 -1.38
CA ALA A 112 13.17 8.96 -1.78
C ALA A 112 12.07 7.89 -1.85
N LEU A 113 12.39 6.71 -2.41
CA LEU A 113 11.47 5.58 -2.47
C LEU A 113 11.07 5.10 -1.06
N LEU A 114 12.05 4.93 -0.17
CA LEU A 114 11.81 4.51 1.22
C LEU A 114 10.97 5.54 1.99
N HIS A 115 11.20 6.85 1.77
CA HIS A 115 10.41 7.91 2.39
C HIS A 115 8.94 7.86 1.94
N ARG A 116 8.68 7.82 0.63
CA ARG A 116 7.33 7.71 0.05
C ARG A 116 6.56 6.49 0.57
N HIS A 117 7.24 5.35 0.71
CA HIS A 117 6.64 4.14 1.26
C HIS A 117 6.47 4.16 2.78
N ARG A 118 7.14 5.06 3.52
CA ARG A 118 6.91 5.25 4.95
C ARG A 118 5.70 6.15 5.21
N ASP A 119 5.56 7.23 4.44
CA ASP A 119 4.45 8.19 4.62
C ASP A 119 3.10 7.59 4.24
N THR A 120 3.08 6.73 3.22
CA THR A 120 1.86 5.99 2.84
C THR A 120 1.50 4.88 3.84
N ALA A 121 2.34 4.57 4.83
CA ALA A 121 2.12 3.52 5.85
C ALA A 121 1.48 4.07 7.14
N SER A 122 1.49 5.38 7.32
CA SER A 122 0.82 6.08 8.44
C SER A 122 -0.63 6.40 8.07
#